data_AF-A0A954LMW4-F1
#
_entry.id   AF-A0A954LMW4-F1
#
_cell.length_a   1.000
_cell.length_b   1.000
_cell.length_c   1.000
_cell.angle_alpha   90.00
_cell.angle_beta   90.00
_cell.angle_gamma   90.00
#
_symmetry.space_group_name_H-M   'P 1'
#
loop_
_entity.id
_entity.type
_entity.pdbx_description
1 polymer ?
#
loop_
_entity_poly.entity_id
_entity_poly.type
_entity_poly.pdbx_seq_one_letter_code
_entity_poly.pdbx_strand_id
1 'polypeptide(L)'
;MTGHPPPKDRELDSKESITKNWFFLSLLLFGPTISTQEKNINSGINESFRNPDVEDFIGRFEREGRDAFDRRDEILKACRIEPGMAVADIGAGTDVFTRMFANAEGEKFLR
;
A
#
# COMPACT_ATOMS: atom_id res chain seq x y z
N MET A 1 24.26 67.22 -8.25
CA MET A 1 23.73 66.55 -7.04
C MET A 1 23.30 65.14 -7.41
N THR A 2 24.13 64.18 -6.97
CA THR A 2 23.88 62.75 -6.69
C THR A 2 23.06 61.93 -7.70
N GLY A 3 23.74 61.35 -8.68
CA GLY A 3 23.28 60.13 -9.33
C GLY A 3 23.43 58.96 -8.34
N HIS A 4 22.33 58.33 -7.96
CA HIS A 4 22.35 57.08 -7.21
C HIS A 4 22.87 55.95 -8.12
N PRO A 5 23.82 55.12 -7.67
CA PRO A 5 24.21 53.94 -8.42
C PRO A 5 23.06 52.93 -8.47
N PRO A 6 22.87 52.20 -9.59
CA PRO A 6 21.80 51.21 -9.71
C PRO A 6 22.01 50.05 -8.72
N PRO A 7 20.92 49.40 -8.24
CA PRO A 7 21.00 48.30 -7.28
C PRO A 7 21.79 47.12 -7.87
N LYS A 8 22.81 46.64 -7.15
CA LYS A 8 23.77 45.62 -7.60
C LYS A 8 23.39 44.17 -7.25
N ASP A 9 22.18 43.94 -6.76
CA ASP A 9 21.82 42.73 -6.02
C ASP A 9 20.82 41.80 -6.71
N ARG A 10 20.10 42.26 -7.75
CA ARG A 10 18.97 41.51 -8.32
C ARG A 10 19.33 40.35 -9.25
N GLU A 11 20.53 40.32 -9.83
CA GLU A 11 20.92 39.26 -10.80
C GLU A 11 21.52 38.03 -10.12
N LEU A 12 22.24 38.21 -9.01
CA LEU A 12 22.88 37.11 -8.26
C LEU A 12 21.85 36.15 -7.63
N ASP A 13 20.72 36.69 -7.16
CA ASP A 13 19.66 35.93 -6.49
C ASP A 13 18.95 34.94 -7.43
N SER A 14 18.81 35.30 -8.70
CA SER A 14 18.20 34.45 -9.74
C SER A 14 19.04 33.22 -10.08
N LYS A 15 20.36 33.35 -10.16
CA LYS A 15 21.28 32.26 -10.53
C LYS A 15 21.40 31.23 -9.41
N GLU A 16 21.35 31.69 -8.16
CA GLU A 16 21.28 30.83 -6.98
C GLU A 16 19.96 30.03 -6.91
N SER A 17 18.83 30.67 -7.21
CA SER A 17 17.52 30.00 -7.24
C SER A 17 17.45 28.92 -8.32
N ILE A 18 17.96 29.21 -9.52
CA ILE A 18 17.96 28.26 -10.65
C ILE A 18 18.87 27.06 -10.36
N THR A 19 20.06 27.29 -9.80
CA THR A 19 20.99 26.19 -9.45
C THR A 19 20.50 25.34 -8.29
N LYS A 20 19.86 25.94 -7.28
CA LYS A 20 19.19 25.20 -6.19
C LYS A 20 18.06 24.31 -6.74
N ASN A 21 17.21 24.82 -7.62
CA ASN A 21 16.11 24.04 -8.21
C ASN A 21 16.61 22.85 -9.04
N TRP A 22 17.72 23.00 -9.76
CA TRP A 22 18.30 21.90 -10.54
C TRP A 22 18.98 20.86 -9.65
N PHE A 23 19.58 21.28 -8.53
CA PHE A 23 20.13 20.36 -7.53
C PHE A 23 19.04 19.49 -6.90
N PHE A 24 17.89 20.08 -6.52
CA PHE A 24 16.74 19.34 -5.99
C PHE A 24 16.09 18.42 -7.02
N LEU A 25 16.00 18.83 -8.29
CA LEU A 25 15.43 18.00 -9.36
C LEU A 25 16.33 16.79 -9.68
N SER A 26 17.65 16.96 -9.64
CA SER A 26 18.63 15.88 -9.79
C SER A 26 18.53 14.85 -8.66
N LEU A 27 18.37 15.31 -7.42
CA LEU A 27 18.21 14.45 -6.25
C LEU A 27 16.91 13.61 -6.31
N LEU A 28 15.86 14.12 -6.97
CA LEU A 28 14.59 13.41 -7.15
C LEU A 28 14.66 12.31 -8.23
N LEU A 29 15.47 12.52 -9.28
CA LEU A 29 15.57 11.61 -10.42
C LEU A 29 16.66 10.53 -10.25
N PHE A 30 17.68 10.78 -9.43
CA PHE A 30 18.81 9.88 -9.20
C PHE A 30 19.04 9.56 -7.72
N GLY A 31 18.06 9.85 -6.86
CA GLY A 31 18.13 9.50 -5.44
C GLY A 31 18.26 7.98 -5.24
N PRO A 32 19.02 7.53 -4.22
CA PRO A 32 19.12 6.11 -3.91
C PRO A 32 17.73 5.57 -3.55
N THR A 33 17.31 4.48 -4.18
CA THR A 33 16.19 3.67 -3.71
C THR A 33 16.60 3.05 -2.39
N ILE A 34 16.14 3.62 -1.28
CA ILE A 34 16.25 3.01 0.05
C ILE A 34 15.37 1.76 0.03
N SER A 35 15.96 0.61 -0.28
CA SER A 35 15.31 -0.68 -0.14
C SER A 35 15.38 -1.10 1.32
N THR A 36 14.35 -0.76 2.09
CA THR A 36 14.15 -1.35 3.41
C THR A 36 13.54 -2.74 3.22
N GLN A 37 14.40 -3.75 3.12
CA GLN A 37 13.96 -5.13 3.34
C GLN A 37 13.74 -5.31 4.84
N GLU A 38 12.48 -5.47 5.24
CA GLU A 38 12.16 -5.90 6.60
C GLU A 38 12.84 -7.25 6.85
N LYS A 39 13.86 -7.22 7.71
CA LYS A 39 14.51 -8.44 8.19
C LYS A 39 13.46 -9.22 8.97
N ASN A 40 13.06 -10.37 8.44
CA ASN A 40 12.12 -11.27 9.10
C ASN A 40 12.73 -11.71 10.45
N ILE A 41 12.26 -11.12 11.54
CA ILE A 41 12.79 -11.29 12.89
C ILE A 41 12.23 -12.54 13.61
N ASN A 42 11.30 -13.28 13.01
CA ASN A 42 10.75 -14.49 13.61
C ASN A 42 10.40 -15.53 12.54
N SER A 43 11.38 -16.35 12.15
CA SER A 43 11.22 -17.40 11.15
C SER A 43 10.18 -18.47 11.53
N GLY A 44 9.80 -18.58 12.81
CA GLY A 44 8.91 -19.62 13.32
C GLY A 44 7.41 -19.27 13.31
N ILE A 45 7.05 -18.00 13.11
CA ILE A 45 5.65 -17.54 13.30
C ILE A 45 4.65 -18.24 12.38
N ASN A 46 5.11 -18.69 11.21
CA ASN A 46 4.28 -19.35 10.20
C ASN A 46 4.41 -20.88 10.18
N GLU A 47 5.21 -21.49 11.06
CA GLU A 47 5.40 -22.94 11.07
C GLU A 47 4.09 -23.68 11.35
N SER A 48 3.21 -23.11 12.17
CA SER A 48 1.88 -23.68 12.45
C SER A 48 0.95 -23.76 11.22
N PHE A 49 1.24 -23.02 10.14
CA PHE A 49 0.44 -23.02 8.91
C PHE A 49 0.96 -24.01 7.86
N ARG A 50 2.12 -24.65 8.06
CA ARG A 50 2.71 -25.57 7.05
C ARG A 50 2.02 -26.92 6.99
N ASN A 51 1.58 -27.44 8.13
CA ASN A 51 0.78 -28.67 8.24
C ASN A 51 -0.31 -28.44 9.30
N PRO A 52 -1.34 -27.64 8.95
CA PRO A 52 -2.33 -27.21 9.92
C PRO A 52 -3.36 -28.32 10.20
N ASP A 53 -3.89 -28.34 11.41
CA ASP A 53 -5.23 -28.87 11.64
C ASP A 53 -6.23 -27.81 11.14
N VAL A 54 -6.88 -28.09 10.02
CA VAL A 54 -7.75 -27.11 9.35
C VAL A 54 -8.96 -26.77 10.20
N GLU A 55 -9.53 -27.75 10.92
CA GLU A 55 -10.71 -27.56 11.75
C GLU A 55 -10.43 -26.59 12.91
N ASP A 56 -9.24 -26.67 13.49
CA ASP A 56 -8.80 -25.72 14.52
C ASP A 56 -8.75 -24.28 13.98
N PHE A 57 -8.30 -24.10 12.74
CA PHE A 57 -8.25 -22.76 12.13
C PHE A 57 -9.63 -22.24 11.76
N ILE A 58 -10.53 -23.10 11.26
CA ILE A 58 -11.94 -22.73 11.07
C ILE A 58 -12.53 -22.29 12.41
N GLY A 59 -12.38 -23.09 13.47
CA GLY A 59 -12.85 -22.76 14.81
C GLY A 59 -12.25 -21.48 15.40
N ARG A 60 -11.07 -21.05 14.96
CA ARG A 60 -10.43 -19.80 15.41
C ARG A 60 -10.81 -18.58 14.57
N PHE A 61 -10.88 -18.75 13.25
CA PHE A 61 -11.08 -17.64 12.30
C PHE A 61 -12.53 -17.37 11.98
N GLU A 62 -13.40 -18.37 12.17
CA GLU A 62 -14.83 -18.35 11.81
C GLU A 62 -15.75 -18.51 13.02
N ARG A 63 -15.21 -18.38 14.23
CA ARG A 63 -16.06 -18.40 15.44
C ARG A 63 -16.95 -17.16 15.53
N GLU A 64 -18.12 -17.38 16.11
CA GLU A 64 -18.99 -16.32 16.59
C GLU A 64 -18.27 -15.41 17.61
N GLY A 65 -18.63 -14.12 17.59
CA GLY A 65 -18.00 -13.09 18.40
C GLY A 65 -16.65 -12.62 17.84
N ARG A 66 -16.33 -12.94 16.58
CA ARG A 66 -15.19 -12.37 15.86
C ARG A 66 -15.74 -11.44 14.79
N ASP A 67 -15.46 -10.14 14.92
CA ASP A 67 -16.01 -9.13 14.01
C ASP A 67 -15.76 -9.43 12.52
N ALA A 68 -14.58 -9.96 12.18
CA ALA A 68 -14.26 -10.34 10.81
C ALA A 68 -15.20 -11.42 10.25
N PHE A 69 -15.69 -12.34 11.10
CA PHE A 69 -16.66 -13.35 10.70
C PHE A 69 -18.09 -12.82 10.82
N ASP A 70 -18.46 -12.25 11.97
CA ASP A 70 -19.82 -11.80 12.27
C ASP A 70 -20.28 -10.67 11.33
N ARG A 71 -19.36 -9.80 10.91
CA ARG A 71 -19.63 -8.64 10.05
C ARG A 71 -19.07 -8.78 8.64
N ARG A 72 -18.75 -10.00 8.20
CA ARG A 72 -18.13 -10.26 6.88
C ARG A 72 -18.88 -9.60 5.72
N ASP A 73 -20.21 -9.55 5.75
CA ASP A 73 -21.03 -8.90 4.72
C ASP A 73 -20.93 -7.36 4.78
N GLU A 74 -20.88 -6.77 5.98
CA GLU A 74 -20.67 -5.33 6.16
C GLU A 74 -19.28 -4.92 5.67
N ILE A 75 -18.27 -5.73 5.97
CA ILE A 75 -16.89 -5.56 5.51
C ILE A 75 -16.83 -5.63 3.98
N LEU A 76 -17.41 -6.67 3.37
CA LEU A 76 -17.47 -6.81 1.91
C LEU A 76 -18.10 -5.57 1.26
N LYS A 77 -19.22 -5.10 1.81
CA LYS A 77 -19.91 -3.89 1.32
C LYS A 77 -19.06 -2.63 1.48
N ALA A 78 -18.33 -2.51 2.59
CA ALA A 78 -17.45 -1.37 2.84
C ALA A 78 -16.24 -1.33 1.89
N CYS A 79 -15.76 -2.49 1.43
CA CYS A 79 -14.71 -2.58 0.41
C CYS A 79 -15.13 -2.02 -0.95
N ARG A 80 -16.44 -1.92 -1.24
CA ARG A 80 -17.00 -1.39 -2.50
C ARG A 80 -16.35 -2.02 -3.73
N ILE A 81 -16.15 -3.33 -3.69
CA ILE A 81 -15.61 -4.09 -4.82
C ILE A 81 -16.62 -4.02 -5.97
N GLU A 82 -16.11 -3.66 -7.15
CA GLU A 82 -16.88 -3.57 -8.38
C GLU A 82 -16.40 -4.61 -9.40
N PRO A 83 -17.25 -5.01 -10.36
CA PRO A 83 -16.86 -5.93 -11.41
C PRO A 83 -15.61 -5.50 -12.18
N GLY A 84 -14.67 -6.43 -12.34
CA GLY A 84 -13.42 -6.21 -13.08
C GLY A 84 -12.30 -5.52 -12.30
N MET A 85 -12.48 -5.24 -11.00
CA MET A 85 -11.37 -4.92 -10.11
C MET A 85 -10.46 -6.15 -9.91
N ALA A 86 -9.18 -5.90 -9.63
CA ALA A 86 -8.25 -6.94 -9.20
C ALA A 86 -8.15 -6.91 -7.67
N VAL A 87 -8.51 -8.02 -7.01
CA VAL A 87 -8.49 -8.14 -5.55
C VAL A 87 -7.43 -9.13 -5.10
N ALA A 88 -6.72 -8.82 -4.01
CA ALA A 88 -5.80 -9.72 -3.35
C ALA A 88 -6.25 -9.96 -1.90
N ASP A 89 -6.59 -11.19 -1.55
CA ASP A 89 -6.94 -11.62 -0.20
C ASP A 89 -5.69 -12.06 0.58
N ILE A 90 -5.00 -11.09 1.19
CA ILE A 90 -3.73 -11.35 1.89
C ILE A 90 -4.00 -11.95 3.27
N GLY A 91 -3.55 -13.20 3.46
CA GLY A 91 -3.85 -13.95 4.67
C GLY A 91 -5.26 -14.53 4.67
N ALA A 92 -5.73 -15.00 3.50
CA ALA A 92 -7.05 -15.60 3.28
C ALA A 92 -7.46 -16.67 4.32
N GLY A 93 -6.47 -17.34 4.93
CA GLY A 93 -6.71 -18.30 6.00
C GLY A 93 -7.53 -19.49 5.50
N THR A 94 -8.77 -19.61 5.99
CA THR A 94 -9.74 -20.65 5.60
C THR A 94 -10.69 -20.18 4.48
N ASP A 95 -10.34 -19.10 3.78
CA ASP A 95 -11.04 -18.54 2.60
C ASP A 95 -12.40 -17.89 2.87
N VAL A 96 -12.64 -17.39 4.10
CA VAL A 96 -13.88 -16.69 4.49
C VAL A 96 -14.26 -15.59 3.51
N PHE A 97 -13.28 -14.79 3.07
CA PHE A 97 -13.51 -13.66 2.18
C PHE A 97 -13.23 -13.96 0.71
N THR A 98 -12.31 -14.89 0.40
CA THR A 98 -11.88 -15.18 -0.98
C THR A 98 -13.07 -15.44 -1.91
N ARG A 99 -14.04 -16.29 -1.49
CA ARG A 99 -15.24 -16.56 -2.29
C ARG A 99 -16.19 -15.38 -2.37
N MET A 100 -16.27 -14.57 -1.32
CA MET A 100 -17.10 -13.37 -1.28
C MET A 100 -16.56 -12.31 -2.25
N PHE A 101 -15.25 -12.11 -2.28
CA PHE A 101 -14.56 -11.22 -3.21
C PHE A 101 -14.70 -11.71 -4.65
N ALA A 102 -14.47 -12.99 -4.92
CA ALA A 102 -14.64 -13.59 -6.25
C ALA A 102 -16.06 -13.38 -6.81
N ASN A 103 -17.08 -13.49 -5.96
CA ASN A 103 -18.45 -13.23 -6.37
C ASN A 103 -18.72 -11.73 -6.58
N ALA A 104 -18.12 -10.84 -5.79
CA ALA A 104 -18.30 -9.39 -5.90
C ALA A 104 -17.59 -8.79 -7.12
N GLU A 105 -16.45 -9.37 -7.54
CA GLU A 105 -15.67 -8.90 -8.69
C GLU A 105 -16.14 -9.46 -10.06
N GLY A 106 -17.08 -10.41 -10.08
CA GLY A 106 -17.58 -11.04 -11.32
C GLY A 106 -18.33 -10.05 -12.24
N GLU A 107 -18.21 -10.03 -13.57
CA GLU A 107 -17.47 -10.85 -14.52
C GLU A 107 -16.63 -9.98 -15.48
N LYS A 108 -15.34 -10.31 -15.64
CA LYS A 108 -14.60 -10.01 -16.88
C LYS A 108 -13.66 -11.16 -17.25
N PHE A 109 -14.21 -12.36 -17.37
CA PHE A 109 -13.67 -13.38 -18.26
C PHE A 109 -14.65 -13.53 -19.44
N LEU A 110 -14.76 -12.50 -20.28
CA LEU A 110 -15.39 -12.64 -21.59
C LEU A 110 -14.34 -13.13 -22.60
N ARG A 111 -14.58 -14.32 -23.13
CA ARG A 111 -14.17 -14.84 -24.46
C ARG A 111 -12.68 -15.02 -24.76
#